data_AF-A0A7C9TAP9-F1
#
_entry.id   AF-A0A7C9TAP9-F1
#
_cell.length_a   1.000
_cell.length_b   1.000
_cell.length_c   1.000
_cell.angle_alpha   90.00
_cell.angle_beta   90.00
_cell.angle_gamma   90.00
#
_symmetry.space_group_name_H-M   'P 1'
#
loop_
_entity.id
_entity.type
_entity.pdbx_description
1 polymer ?
#
loop_
_entity_poly.entity_id
_entity_poly.type
_entity_poly.pdbx_seq_one_letter_code
_entity_poly.pdbx_strand_id
1 'polypeptide(L)'
;MRRFNWLLLLWMGSQPLHAQVAAHILLQDSPLAGFQYHAGKKLWPQMQVGDALTLIREPDNVHDAKAVRVEWQGQKIGYVPRRENTDVARFMDAGQTLVARINRLAEVRDPWSRVRFEILVPVQPGAV
;
A
#
# COMPACT_ATOMS: atom_id res chain seq x y z
N MET A 1 32.72 -2.60 -61.50
CA MET A 1 32.21 -3.81 -60.81
C MET A 1 32.02 -3.47 -59.33
N ARG A 2 30.86 -3.86 -58.78
CA ARG A 2 30.15 -3.21 -57.65
C ARG A 2 30.88 -3.36 -56.31
N ARG A 3 31.14 -2.23 -55.64
CA ARG A 3 31.41 -2.17 -54.20
C ARG A 3 30.06 -2.07 -53.51
N PHE A 4 29.68 -3.04 -52.69
CA PHE A 4 28.43 -2.99 -51.94
C PHE A 4 28.73 -3.23 -50.46
N ASN A 5 28.74 -2.12 -49.72
CA ASN A 5 28.85 -2.04 -48.26
C ASN A 5 27.73 -2.85 -47.59
N TRP A 6 28.10 -3.76 -46.68
CA TRP A 6 27.16 -4.37 -45.73
C TRP A 6 27.69 -4.16 -44.30
N LEU A 7 27.59 -2.92 -43.82
CA LEU A 7 27.60 -2.58 -42.40
C LEU A 7 26.14 -2.47 -41.97
N LEU A 8 25.52 -3.60 -41.61
CA LEU A 8 24.20 -3.62 -41.00
C LEU A 8 24.34 -3.21 -39.54
N LEU A 9 23.85 -2.00 -39.25
CA LEU A 9 23.69 -1.44 -37.92
C LEU A 9 22.87 -2.38 -37.02
N LEU A 10 23.49 -2.95 -36.00
CA LEU A 10 22.80 -3.38 -34.78
C LEU A 10 22.68 -2.16 -33.86
N TRP A 11 21.75 -1.25 -34.18
CA TRP A 11 21.31 -0.22 -33.26
C TRP A 11 20.17 -0.80 -32.41
N MET A 12 20.50 -1.76 -31.54
CA MET A 12 19.61 -2.13 -30.46
C MET A 12 19.57 -0.94 -29.50
N GLY A 13 18.54 -0.10 -29.68
CA GLY A 13 18.29 1.03 -28.80
C GLY A 13 18.14 0.54 -27.36
N SER A 14 19.12 0.85 -26.53
CA SER A 14 19.02 0.77 -25.08
C SER A 14 17.89 1.68 -24.65
N GLN A 15 16.70 1.12 -24.42
CA GLN A 15 15.64 1.89 -23.77
C GLN A 15 16.15 2.24 -22.37
N PRO A 16 16.27 3.53 -22.00
CA PRO A 16 16.62 3.87 -20.64
C PRO A 16 15.52 3.35 -19.74
N LEU A 17 15.88 2.47 -18.80
CA LEU A 17 14.98 2.10 -17.71
C LEU A 17 14.87 3.34 -16.81
N HIS A 18 13.92 4.22 -17.11
CA HIS A 18 13.65 5.36 -16.25
C HIS A 18 13.13 4.83 -14.92
N ALA A 19 13.97 4.89 -13.89
CA ALA A 19 13.54 4.72 -12.52
C ALA A 19 12.56 5.86 -12.18
N GLN A 20 11.27 5.55 -12.22
CA GLN A 20 10.23 6.53 -11.92
C GLN A 20 10.26 6.79 -10.40
N VAL A 21 10.68 7.98 -10.01
CA VAL A 21 10.65 8.41 -8.60
C VAL A 21 9.19 8.65 -8.22
N ALA A 22 8.59 7.68 -7.54
CA ALA A 22 7.24 7.80 -7.01
C ALA A 22 7.27 8.56 -5.67
N ALA A 23 6.90 9.84 -5.70
CA ALA A 23 6.67 10.60 -4.49
C ALA A 23 5.33 10.19 -3.84
N HIS A 24 5.27 10.19 -2.52
CA HIS A 24 4.07 9.85 -1.76
C HIS A 24 3.82 10.93 -0.71
N ILE A 25 2.55 11.31 -0.52
CA ILE A 25 2.11 12.17 0.58
C ILE A 25 1.56 11.28 1.69
N LEU A 26 2.08 11.42 2.91
CA LEU A 26 1.53 10.76 4.09
C LEU A 26 0.16 11.35 4.41
N LEU A 27 -0.88 10.53 4.28
CA LEU A 27 -2.23 10.92 4.65
C LEU A 27 -2.45 10.69 6.16
N GLN A 28 -2.07 9.51 6.65
CA GLN A 28 -2.35 9.10 8.02
C GLN A 28 -1.38 8.02 8.49
N ASP A 29 -1.02 8.06 9.77
CA ASP A 29 -0.35 6.98 10.51
C ASP A 29 -1.32 6.44 11.58
N SER A 30 -1.63 5.15 11.52
CA SER A 30 -2.68 4.53 12.33
C SER A 30 -2.24 3.24 13.00
N PRO A 31 -2.75 2.93 14.20
CA PRO A 31 -2.69 1.57 14.72
C PRO A 31 -3.60 0.66 13.89
N LEU A 32 -3.24 -0.62 13.77
CA LEU A 32 -4.11 -1.61 13.14
C LEU A 32 -5.18 -2.09 14.13
N ALA A 33 -6.45 -1.82 13.83
CA ALA A 33 -7.55 -2.30 14.66
C ALA A 33 -7.83 -3.78 14.41
N GLY A 34 -8.03 -4.54 15.49
CA GLY A 34 -8.49 -5.92 15.43
C GLY A 34 -7.43 -6.96 15.05
N PHE A 35 -6.15 -6.59 15.03
CA PHE A 35 -5.03 -7.48 14.66
C PHE A 35 -5.00 -8.81 15.44
N GLN A 36 -5.38 -8.75 16.72
CA GLN A 36 -5.44 -9.91 17.61
C GLN A 36 -6.58 -10.91 17.31
N TYR A 37 -7.64 -10.46 16.64
CA TYR A 37 -8.83 -11.28 16.33
C TYR A 37 -8.72 -12.00 14.98
N HIS A 38 -7.75 -11.60 14.16
CA HIS A 38 -7.45 -12.22 12.88
C HIS A 38 -6.14 -13.01 13.00
N ALA A 39 -5.69 -13.66 11.91
CA ALA A 39 -4.54 -14.58 11.90
C ALA A 39 -3.18 -13.94 12.27
N GLY A 40 -3.17 -12.74 12.88
CA GLY A 40 -2.01 -11.95 13.26
C GLY A 40 -0.95 -12.73 14.03
N LYS A 41 -1.29 -13.65 14.93
CA LYS A 41 -0.27 -14.47 15.64
C LYS A 41 0.52 -15.40 14.73
N LYS A 42 -0.10 -15.95 13.67
CA LYS A 42 0.58 -16.86 12.73
C LYS A 42 1.38 -16.11 11.67
N LEU A 43 0.91 -14.93 11.29
CA LEU A 43 1.49 -14.12 10.24
C LEU A 43 2.58 -13.16 10.76
N TRP A 44 2.52 -12.77 12.03
CA TRP A 44 3.44 -11.82 12.67
C TRP A 44 4.93 -12.10 12.40
N PRO A 45 5.46 -13.32 12.54
CA PRO A 45 6.89 -13.57 12.34
C PRO A 45 7.38 -13.33 10.91
N GLN A 46 6.45 -13.23 9.95
CA GLN A 46 6.75 -13.05 8.53
C GLN A 46 6.58 -11.59 8.08
N MET A 47 5.95 -10.75 8.91
CA MET A 47 5.72 -9.34 8.59
C MET A 47 6.97 -8.51 8.82
N GLN A 48 7.20 -7.55 7.94
CA GLN A 48 8.32 -6.61 8.03
C GLN A 48 7.83 -5.17 7.87
N VAL A 49 8.58 -4.23 8.44
CA VAL A 49 8.37 -2.80 8.15
C VAL A 49 8.64 -2.57 6.67
N GLY A 50 7.75 -1.84 6.01
CA GLY A 50 7.76 -1.60 4.56
C GLY A 50 6.81 -2.51 3.79
N ASP A 51 6.31 -3.60 4.40
CA ASP A 51 5.40 -4.52 3.74
C ASP A 51 4.14 -3.81 3.26
N ALA A 52 3.78 -4.06 2.00
CA ALA A 52 2.60 -3.49 1.38
C ALA A 52 1.32 -4.09 2.00
N LEU A 53 0.33 -3.22 2.19
CA LEU A 53 -1.00 -3.55 2.67
C LEU A 53 -2.04 -3.14 1.64
N THR A 54 -3.10 -3.95 1.55
CA THR A 54 -4.26 -3.64 0.70
C THR A 54 -5.38 -3.09 1.57
N LEU A 55 -5.93 -1.95 1.15
CA LEU A 55 -7.12 -1.35 1.76
C LEU A 55 -8.34 -1.71 0.92
N ILE A 56 -9.39 -2.22 1.57
CA ILE A 56 -10.63 -2.63 0.90
C ILE A 56 -11.82 -1.96 1.58
N ARG A 57 -12.62 -1.21 0.83
CA ARG A 57 -13.86 -0.63 1.33
C ARG A 57 -14.91 -1.71 1.57
N GLU A 58 -15.59 -1.62 2.71
CA GLU A 58 -16.77 -2.45 3.04
C GLU A 58 -17.95 -1.54 3.40
N PRO A 59 -18.61 -0.88 2.43
CA PRO A 59 -19.70 0.06 2.70
C PRO A 59 -20.93 -0.62 3.32
N ASP A 60 -21.15 -1.91 3.01
CA ASP A 60 -22.26 -2.71 3.53
C ASP A 60 -21.93 -3.42 4.85
N ASN A 61 -20.83 -3.05 5.51
CA ASN A 61 -20.46 -3.65 6.79
C ASN A 61 -21.51 -3.30 7.86
N VAL A 62 -22.13 -4.32 8.44
CA VAL A 62 -23.25 -4.21 9.39
C VAL A 62 -22.92 -3.43 10.67
N HIS A 63 -21.63 -3.30 11.02
CA HIS A 63 -21.19 -2.61 12.23
C HIS A 63 -20.78 -1.16 11.97
N ASP A 64 -20.25 -0.88 10.77
CA ASP A 64 -19.73 0.43 10.40
C ASP A 64 -19.63 0.59 8.87
N ALA A 65 -20.51 1.41 8.28
CA ALA A 65 -20.50 1.71 6.84
C ALA A 65 -19.20 2.38 6.33
N LYS A 66 -18.38 2.93 7.25
CA LYS A 66 -17.07 3.51 6.93
C LYS A 66 -15.93 2.49 7.04
N ALA A 67 -16.23 1.21 7.22
CA ALA A 67 -15.22 0.17 7.38
C ALA A 67 -14.28 0.13 6.17
N VAL A 68 -12.98 0.09 6.50
CA VAL A 68 -11.89 -0.14 5.57
C VAL A 68 -11.10 -1.31 6.11
N ARG A 69 -11.25 -2.46 5.45
CA ARG A 69 -10.53 -3.69 5.77
C ARG A 69 -9.09 -3.58 5.31
N VAL A 70 -8.18 -4.08 6.14
CA VAL A 70 -6.75 -4.12 5.86
C VAL A 70 -6.31 -5.56 5.66
N GLU A 71 -5.65 -5.81 4.53
CA GLU A 71 -5.04 -7.10 4.20
C GLU A 71 -3.54 -7.01 4.05
N TRP A 72 -2.87 -8.11 4.37
CA TRP A 72 -1.48 -8.36 4.03
C TRP A 72 -1.40 -9.69 3.28
N GLN A 73 -0.78 -9.68 2.09
CA GLN A 73 -0.72 -10.85 1.19
C GLN A 73 -2.10 -11.50 0.93
N GLY A 74 -3.14 -10.68 0.74
CA GLY A 74 -4.51 -11.15 0.53
C GLY A 74 -5.18 -11.79 1.74
N GLN A 75 -4.56 -11.71 2.92
CA GLN A 75 -5.13 -12.17 4.18
C GLN A 75 -5.62 -10.97 5.00
N LYS A 76 -6.87 -11.02 5.46
CA LYS A 76 -7.40 -10.03 6.41
C LYS A 76 -6.61 -10.05 7.70
N ILE A 77 -6.01 -8.92 8.04
CA ILE A 77 -5.27 -8.73 9.29
C ILE A 77 -5.94 -7.74 10.22
N GLY A 78 -6.90 -6.93 9.75
CA GLY A 78 -7.61 -5.99 10.60
C GLY A 78 -8.39 -4.96 9.82
N TYR A 79 -8.54 -3.80 10.44
CA TYR A 79 -9.26 -2.65 9.92
C TYR A 79 -8.53 -1.34 10.24
N VAL A 80 -8.80 -0.30 9.46
CA VAL A 80 -8.55 1.08 9.89
C VAL A 80 -9.41 1.35 11.14
N PRO A 81 -8.88 1.96 12.22
CA PRO A 81 -9.65 2.24 13.41
C PRO A 81 -10.90 3.05 13.11
N ARG A 82 -12.02 2.71 13.75
CA ARG A 82 -13.32 3.39 13.57
C ARG A 82 -13.26 4.90 13.81
N ARG A 83 -12.35 5.36 14.68
CA ARG A 83 -12.15 6.79 14.97
C ARG A 83 -11.41 7.54 13.86
N GLU A 84 -10.74 6.82 12.97
CA GLU A 84 -9.79 7.34 11.99
C GLU A 84 -10.15 6.92 10.54
N ASN A 85 -11.25 6.18 10.34
CA ASN A 85 -11.60 5.64 9.03
C ASN A 85 -12.38 6.61 8.13
N THR A 86 -12.88 7.73 8.68
CA THR A 86 -13.82 8.59 7.94
C THR A 86 -13.17 9.22 6.71
N ASP A 87 -11.97 9.77 6.84
CA ASP A 87 -11.28 10.38 5.70
C ASP A 87 -10.82 9.33 4.69
N VAL A 88 -10.26 8.21 5.18
CA VAL A 88 -9.84 7.08 4.33
C VAL A 88 -11.00 6.56 3.50
N ALA A 89 -12.15 6.31 4.14
CA ALA A 89 -13.36 5.84 3.48
C ALA A 89 -13.82 6.81 2.39
N ARG A 90 -13.87 8.11 2.71
CA ARG A 90 -14.25 9.17 1.78
C ARG A 90 -13.31 9.26 0.58
N PHE A 91 -11.99 9.17 0.79
CA PHE A 91 -11.03 9.18 -0.30
C PHE A 91 -11.24 7.99 -1.23
N MET A 92 -11.40 6.79 -0.69
CA MET A 92 -11.64 5.59 -1.50
C MET A 92 -12.97 5.66 -2.25
N ASP A 93 -14.04 6.19 -1.64
CA ASP A 93 -15.34 6.38 -2.29
C ASP A 93 -15.28 7.39 -3.44
N ALA A 94 -14.41 8.39 -3.32
CA ALA A 94 -14.13 9.37 -4.38
C ALA A 94 -13.22 8.79 -5.49
N GLY A 95 -12.82 7.52 -5.40
CA GLY A 95 -11.91 6.88 -6.37
C GLY A 95 -10.45 7.27 -6.20
N GLN A 96 -10.06 7.90 -5.09
CA GLN A 96 -8.66 8.23 -4.82
C GLN A 96 -7.86 6.94 -4.59
N THR A 97 -6.79 6.77 -5.36
CA THR A 97 -5.82 5.70 -5.12
C THR A 97 -5.09 5.96 -3.81
N LEU A 98 -5.16 5.00 -2.88
CA LEU A 98 -4.42 4.98 -1.63
C LEU A 98 -3.49 3.78 -1.62
N VAL A 99 -2.29 4.00 -1.08
CA VAL A 99 -1.31 2.94 -0.80
C VAL A 99 -1.17 2.82 0.71
N ALA A 100 -0.99 1.60 1.21
CA ALA A 100 -0.70 1.40 2.63
C ALA A 100 0.50 0.49 2.81
N ARG A 101 1.26 0.71 3.88
CA ARG A 101 2.36 -0.18 4.28
C ARG A 101 2.59 -0.17 5.78
N ILE A 102 3.16 -1.26 6.29
CA ILE A 102 3.57 -1.34 7.68
C ILE A 102 4.71 -0.35 7.91
N ASN A 103 4.60 0.54 8.89
CA ASN A 103 5.69 1.45 9.24
C ASN A 103 6.28 1.17 10.63
N ARG A 104 5.61 0.35 11.45
CA ARG A 104 6.13 -0.13 12.73
C ARG A 104 5.56 -1.48 13.10
N LEU A 105 6.45 -2.36 13.54
CA LEU A 105 6.14 -3.59 14.27
C LEU A 105 6.78 -3.49 15.65
N ALA A 106 6.00 -3.70 16.71
CA ALA A 106 6.47 -3.66 18.08
C ALA A 106 6.02 -4.90 18.87
N GLU A 107 6.96 -5.56 19.54
CA GLU A 107 6.67 -6.63 20.50
C GLU A 107 6.27 -6.02 21.86
N VAL A 108 5.13 -5.35 21.89
CA VAL A 108 4.58 -4.73 23.10
C VAL A 108 3.52 -5.61 23.74
N ARG A 109 3.41 -5.49 25.08
CA ARG A 109 2.36 -6.17 25.88
C ARG A 109 0.97 -5.79 25.40
N ASP A 110 0.77 -4.54 25.01
CA ASP A 110 -0.48 -4.07 24.42
C ASP A 110 -0.65 -4.60 22.98
N PRO A 111 -1.63 -5.47 22.70
CA PRO A 111 -1.83 -6.03 21.37
C PRO A 111 -2.22 -4.99 20.31
N TRP A 112 -2.86 -3.89 20.72
CA TRP A 112 -3.35 -2.84 19.83
C TRP A 112 -2.23 -1.95 19.28
N SER A 113 -1.08 -1.95 19.94
CA SER A 113 0.11 -1.16 19.57
C SER A 113 1.13 -1.94 18.75
N ARG A 114 0.83 -3.19 18.38
CA ARG A 114 1.79 -4.09 17.72
C ARG A 114 2.07 -3.73 16.27
N VAL A 115 1.03 -3.40 15.51
CA VAL A 115 1.16 -3.01 14.11
C VAL A 115 0.72 -1.56 13.97
N ARG A 116 1.61 -0.72 13.45
CA ARG A 116 1.22 0.55 12.84
C ARG A 116 1.47 0.51 11.36
N PHE A 117 0.63 1.22 10.64
CA PHE A 117 0.72 1.35 9.20
C PHE A 117 0.42 2.78 8.81
N GLU A 118 0.98 3.17 7.69
CA GLU A 118 0.70 4.44 7.07
C GLU A 118 -0.15 4.26 5.83
N ILE A 119 -0.99 5.27 5.57
CA ILE A 119 -1.78 5.42 4.36
C ILE A 119 -1.21 6.61 3.61
N LEU A 120 -0.99 6.42 2.31
CA LEU A 120 -0.24 7.31 1.44
C LEU A 120 -1.07 7.60 0.19
N VAL A 121 -0.96 8.82 -0.30
CA VAL A 121 -1.44 9.20 -1.63
C VAL A 121 -0.23 9.24 -2.57
N PRO A 122 -0.19 8.42 -3.64
CA PRO A 122 0.87 8.51 -4.64
C PRO A 122 0.74 9.84 -5.39
N VAL A 123 1.84 10.58 -5.48
CA VAL A 123 1.94 11.79 -6.29
C VAL A 123 2.36 11.37 -7.69
N GLN A 124 1.53 11.64 -8.68
CA GLN A 124 1.92 11.50 -10.08
C GLN A 124 2.89 12.63 -10.42
N PRO A 125 4.15 12.35 -10.81
CA PRO A 125 5.01 13.38 -11.36
C PRO A 125 4.53 13.66 -12.79
N GLY A 126 3.80 14.77 -13.03
CA GLY A 126 3.57 15.26 -14.39
C GLY A 126 2.16 15.74 -14.77
N ALA A 127 1.51 16.56 -13.95
CA ALA A 127 0.40 17.41 -14.41
C ALA A 127 0.73 18.88 -14.11
N VAL A 128 1.70 19.43 -14.85
CA VAL A 128 1.92 20.88 -14.98
C VAL A 128 2.18 21.19 -16.44
#